data_AF-A0A8B7P0V8-F1
#
_entry.id   AF-A0A8B7P0V8-F1
#
_cell.length_a   1.000
_cell.length_b   1.000
_cell.length_c   1.000
_cell.angle_alpha   90.00
_cell.angle_beta   90.00
_cell.angle_gamma   90.00
#
_symmetry.space_group_name_H-M   'P 1'
#
loop_
_entity.id
_entity.type
_entity.pdbx_description
1 polymer ?
#
loop_
_entity_poly.entity_id
_entity_poly.type
_entity_poly.pdbx_seq_one_letter_code
_entity_poly.pdbx_strand_id
1 'polypeptide(L)'
;MGCTRVNPELTEGQAFGVEVLCTFLLVFTIFGSTDSRRTDVKGSISLAIGLAAICTHMFGIPYTGSSLNPARTFGPALVVGGDAWDHHWLYWMAPPVGGMTAGLLYSHFFRQIKERDVEVVYSKHEIQLNAIN
;
A
#
# COMPACT_ATOMS: atom_id res chain seq x y z
N MET A 1 1.82 -23.27 9.40
CA MET A 1 2.78 -22.96 8.32
C MET A 1 2.05 -22.16 7.25
N GLY A 2 2.39 -20.88 7.04
CA GLY A 2 1.91 -20.05 5.90
C GLY A 2 0.50 -19.45 5.97
N CYS A 3 -0.43 -20.06 6.71
CA CYS A 3 -1.78 -19.52 6.91
C CYS A 3 -1.74 -18.30 7.85
N THR A 4 -2.29 -17.18 7.41
CA THR A 4 -2.55 -15.99 8.21
C THR A 4 -3.67 -16.30 9.20
N ARG A 5 -3.48 -15.96 10.46
CA ARG A 5 -4.40 -16.24 11.56
C ARG A 5 -4.36 -15.07 12.52
N VAL A 6 -5.54 -14.65 12.95
CA VAL A 6 -5.65 -13.65 14.01
C VAL A 6 -5.28 -14.31 15.32
N ASN A 7 -4.42 -13.66 16.10
CA ASN A 7 -4.08 -14.11 17.43
C ASN A 7 -5.35 -14.09 18.31
N PRO A 8 -5.71 -15.20 18.97
CA PRO A 8 -6.92 -15.30 19.77
C PRO A 8 -6.98 -14.33 20.96
N GLU A 9 -5.85 -13.74 21.35
CA GLU A 9 -5.79 -12.72 22.40
C GLU A 9 -6.17 -11.30 21.92
N LEU A 10 -6.32 -11.09 20.61
CA LEU A 10 -6.69 -9.80 20.02
C LEU A 10 -8.17 -9.70 19.74
N THR A 11 -8.71 -8.50 19.93
CA THR A 11 -10.03 -8.16 19.40
C THR A 11 -9.98 -7.99 17.88
N GLU A 12 -11.10 -8.25 17.20
CA GLU A 12 -11.19 -8.08 15.73
C GLU A 12 -10.82 -6.66 15.27
N GLY A 13 -11.18 -5.65 16.06
CA GLY A 13 -10.85 -4.25 15.78
C GLY A 13 -9.35 -3.96 15.88
N GLN A 14 -8.65 -4.57 16.85
CA GLN A 14 -7.18 -4.46 16.94
C GLN A 14 -6.50 -5.17 15.78
N ALA A 15 -6.96 -6.37 15.42
CA ALA A 15 -6.46 -7.11 14.26
C ALA A 15 -6.66 -6.33 12.95
N PHE A 16 -7.85 -5.71 12.78
CA PHE A 16 -8.13 -4.82 11.66
C PHE A 16 -7.15 -3.64 11.61
N GLY A 17 -6.95 -2.96 12.75
CA GLY A 17 -6.04 -1.82 12.86
C GLY A 17 -4.59 -2.18 12.51
N VAL A 18 -4.11 -3.33 12.96
CA VAL A 18 -2.76 -3.83 12.64
C VAL A 18 -2.61 -4.05 11.13
N GLU A 19 -3.55 -4.73 10.49
CA GLU A 19 -3.50 -4.97 9.03
C GLU A 19 -3.60 -3.67 8.22
N VAL A 20 -4.42 -2.71 8.66
CA VAL A 20 -4.51 -1.38 8.04
C VAL A 20 -3.17 -0.66 8.13
N LEU A 21 -2.56 -0.61 9.33
CA LEU A 21 -1.29 0.09 9.55
C LEU A 21 -0.13 -0.54 8.77
N CYS A 22 -0.03 -1.87 8.77
CA CYS A 22 1.01 -2.56 8.02
C CYS A 22 0.85 -2.36 6.51
N THR A 23 -0.38 -2.42 6.00
CA THR A 23 -0.65 -2.15 4.57
C THR A 23 -0.37 -0.70 4.21
N PHE A 24 -0.76 0.23 5.09
CA PHE A 24 -0.46 1.65 4.93
C PHE A 24 1.05 1.89 4.80
N LEU A 25 1.87 1.33 5.69
CA LEU A 25 3.32 1.51 5.64
C LEU A 25 3.95 0.95 4.37
N LEU A 26 3.49 -0.21 3.91
CA LEU A 26 3.95 -0.82 2.66
C LEU A 26 3.58 0.05 1.45
N VAL A 27 2.31 0.45 1.33
CA VAL A 27 1.82 1.25 0.20
C VAL A 27 2.42 2.66 0.21
N PHE A 28 2.58 3.26 1.39
CA PHE A 28 3.22 4.56 1.53
C PHE A 28 4.68 4.52 1.08
N THR A 29 5.40 3.44 1.43
CA THR A 29 6.77 3.22 0.95
C THR A 29 6.79 3.02 -0.57
N ILE A 30 5.86 2.25 -1.13
CA ILE A 30 5.75 2.08 -2.59
C ILE A 30 5.58 3.44 -3.27
N PHE A 31 4.65 4.27 -2.83
CA PHE A 31 4.47 5.62 -3.41
C PHE A 31 5.71 6.50 -3.24
N GLY A 32 6.31 6.53 -2.05
CA GLY A 32 7.51 7.32 -1.77
C GLY A 32 8.77 6.85 -2.52
N SER A 33 8.85 5.57 -2.87
CA SER A 33 9.99 4.99 -3.60
C SER A 33 9.78 4.98 -5.13
N THR A 34 8.54 4.94 -5.61
CA THR A 34 8.21 4.94 -7.05
C THR A 34 7.96 6.33 -7.63
N ASP A 35 8.00 7.37 -6.81
CA ASP A 35 7.82 8.74 -7.29
C ASP A 35 8.97 9.17 -8.22
N SER A 36 8.63 9.37 -9.49
CA SER A 36 9.50 9.90 -10.54
C SER A 36 10.16 11.27 -10.23
N ARG A 37 9.67 11.98 -9.22
CA ARG A 37 10.24 13.26 -8.75
C ARG A 37 11.40 13.07 -7.77
N ARG A 38 11.64 11.85 -7.30
CA ARG A 38 12.76 11.56 -6.40
C ARG A 38 14.08 11.61 -7.16
N THR A 39 14.82 12.69 -6.98
CA THR A 39 16.12 12.93 -7.63
C THR A 39 17.33 12.61 -6.75
N ASP A 40 17.13 12.36 -5.45
CA ASP A 40 18.21 12.29 -4.45
C ASP A 40 18.82 10.89 -4.28
N VAL A 41 18.06 9.81 -4.51
CA VAL A 41 18.56 8.44 -4.37
C VAL A 41 18.20 7.60 -5.58
N LYS A 42 19.20 7.32 -6.44
CA LYS A 42 19.19 6.20 -7.40
C LYS A 42 19.34 4.84 -6.69
N GLY A 43 18.77 4.71 -5.49
CA GLY A 43 18.79 3.47 -4.72
C GLY A 43 17.91 2.40 -5.36
N SER A 44 18.09 1.15 -4.96
CA SER A 44 17.24 0.06 -5.44
C SER A 44 15.83 0.19 -4.85
N ILE A 45 14.86 0.61 -5.68
CA ILE A 45 13.43 0.70 -5.34
C ILE A 45 12.92 -0.63 -4.79
N SER A 46 13.35 -1.74 -5.38
CA SER A 46 12.98 -3.08 -4.93
C SER A 46 13.52 -3.42 -3.55
N LEU A 47 14.73 -2.94 -3.20
CA LEU A 47 15.29 -3.13 -1.86
C LEU A 47 14.49 -2.36 -0.81
N ALA A 48 14.12 -1.10 -1.09
CA ALA A 48 13.33 -0.29 -0.17
C ALA A 48 11.95 -0.92 0.11
N ILE A 49 11.26 -1.36 -0.94
CA ILE A 49 9.97 -2.06 -0.81
C ILE A 49 10.14 -3.40 -0.09
N GLY A 50 11.19 -4.16 -0.40
CA GLY A 50 11.50 -5.43 0.26
C GLY A 50 11.77 -5.28 1.76
N LEU A 51 12.54 -4.25 2.16
CA LEU A 51 12.78 -3.95 3.57
C LEU A 51 11.49 -3.53 4.29
N ALA A 52 10.65 -2.70 3.66
CA ALA A 52 9.35 -2.34 4.22
C ALA A 52 8.44 -3.57 4.39
N ALA A 53 8.44 -4.49 3.43
CA ALA A 53 7.72 -5.76 3.55
C ALA A 53 8.26 -6.60 4.72
N ILE A 54 9.59 -6.71 4.89
CA ILE A 54 10.18 -7.45 6.02
C ILE A 54 9.80 -6.79 7.36
N CYS A 55 9.90 -5.48 7.49
CA CYS A 55 9.54 -4.75 8.70
C CYS A 55 8.07 -4.95 9.08
N THR A 56 7.16 -4.85 8.10
CA THR A 56 5.72 -5.06 8.33
C THR A 56 5.42 -6.51 8.74
N HIS A 57 6.13 -7.49 8.18
CA HIS A 57 6.00 -8.89 8.60
C HIS A 57 6.57 -9.14 10.00
N MET A 58 7.74 -8.60 10.33
CA MET A 58 8.33 -8.73 11.67
C MET A 58 7.38 -8.19 12.75
N PHE A 59 6.65 -7.12 12.45
CA PHE A 59 5.65 -6.56 13.35
C PHE A 59 4.31 -7.31 13.31
N GLY A 60 3.78 -7.63 12.13
CA GLY A 60 2.42 -8.13 11.93
C GLY A 60 2.24 -9.64 12.13
N ILE A 61 3.29 -10.46 11.95
CA ILE A 61 3.22 -11.91 12.13
C ILE A 61 2.67 -12.34 13.51
N PRO A 62 3.14 -11.81 14.66
CA PRO A 62 2.65 -12.24 15.98
C PRO A 62 1.18 -11.88 16.25
N TYR A 63 0.60 -10.95 15.49
CA TYR A 63 -0.75 -10.44 15.71
C TYR A 63 -1.77 -11.04 14.73
N THR A 64 -1.50 -10.96 13.42
CA THR A 64 -2.47 -11.34 12.36
C THR A 64 -1.86 -12.27 11.30
N GLY A 65 -0.59 -12.66 11.46
CA GLY A 65 0.15 -13.40 10.44
C GLY A 65 0.60 -12.54 9.25
N SER A 66 0.36 -11.22 9.28
CA SER A 66 0.73 -10.25 8.25
C SER A 66 0.22 -10.62 6.85
N SER A 67 -1.08 -10.39 6.61
CA SER A 67 -1.70 -10.62 5.31
C SER A 67 -1.20 -9.62 4.27
N LEU A 68 -1.41 -8.31 4.50
CA LEU A 68 -1.08 -7.19 3.59
C LEU A 68 -1.72 -7.26 2.19
N ASN A 69 -2.27 -8.41 1.82
CA ASN A 69 -2.75 -8.75 0.50
C ASN A 69 -3.80 -9.87 0.64
N PRO A 70 -5.08 -9.62 0.31
CA PRO A 70 -6.13 -10.63 0.40
C PRO A 70 -5.79 -11.92 -0.37
N ALA A 71 -5.13 -11.82 -1.54
CA ALA A 71 -4.77 -12.98 -2.36
C ALA A 71 -3.74 -13.90 -1.67
N ARG A 72 -2.82 -13.33 -0.87
CA ARG A 72 -1.81 -14.07 -0.10
C ARG A 72 -2.42 -14.86 1.05
N THR A 73 -3.56 -14.40 1.56
CA THR A 73 -4.32 -15.06 2.64
C THR A 73 -5.34 -16.05 2.08
N PHE A 74 -5.94 -15.73 0.94
CA PHE A 74 -6.94 -16.59 0.28
C PHE A 74 -6.37 -17.94 -0.17
N GLY A 75 -5.21 -17.96 -0.84
CA GLY A 75 -4.62 -19.20 -1.37
C GLY A 75 -4.43 -20.30 -0.31
N PRO A 76 -3.74 -20.03 0.81
CA PRO A 76 -3.60 -20.98 1.90
C PRO A 76 -4.93 -21.36 2.57
N ALA A 77 -5.86 -20.41 2.71
CA ALA A 77 -7.17 -20.68 3.31
C ALA A 77 -7.99 -21.68 2.49
N LEU A 78 -7.88 -21.61 1.16
CA LEU A 78 -8.55 -22.53 0.24
C LEU A 78 -8.00 -23.95 0.31
N VAL A 79 -6.69 -24.09 0.50
CA VAL A 79 -6.02 -25.40 0.57
C VAL A 79 -6.16 -26.05 1.94
N VAL A 80 -6.05 -25.27 3.02
CA VAL A 80 -6.09 -25.78 4.39
C VAL A 80 -7.54 -26.00 4.88
N GLY A 81 -8.48 -25.14 4.49
CA GLY A 81 -9.86 -25.21 4.96
C GLY A 81 -10.02 -25.00 6.47
N GLY A 82 -11.25 -25.18 6.96
CA GLY A 82 -11.58 -25.07 8.40
C GLY A 82 -11.30 -23.69 8.99
N ASP A 83 -10.62 -23.66 10.13
CA ASP A 83 -10.30 -22.48 10.94
C ASP A 83 -9.46 -21.41 10.19
N ALA A 84 -8.96 -21.72 8.98
CA ALA A 84 -8.29 -20.74 8.13
C ALA A 84 -9.23 -19.66 7.54
N TRP A 85 -10.54 -19.91 7.59
CA TRP A 85 -11.58 -18.96 7.17
C TRP A 85 -12.03 -18.02 8.30
N ASP A 86 -11.58 -18.25 9.53
CA ASP A 86 -11.95 -17.41 10.67
C ASP A 86 -11.40 -15.99 10.48
N HIS A 87 -12.28 -15.02 10.67
CA HIS A 87 -12.02 -13.59 10.51
C HIS A 87 -11.44 -13.19 9.14
N HIS A 88 -11.64 -14.02 8.09
CA HIS A 88 -11.06 -13.81 6.78
C HIS A 88 -11.52 -12.50 6.11
N TRP A 89 -12.71 -12.02 6.47
CA TRP A 89 -13.27 -10.75 6.02
C TRP A 89 -12.37 -9.55 6.33
N LEU A 90 -11.62 -9.60 7.46
CA LEU A 90 -10.67 -8.56 7.85
C LEU A 90 -9.60 -8.37 6.78
N TYR A 91 -9.10 -9.45 6.20
CA TYR A 91 -8.05 -9.41 5.20
C TYR A 91 -8.52 -8.91 3.84
N TRP A 92 -9.83 -8.85 3.59
CA TRP A 92 -10.40 -8.22 2.40
C TRP A 92 -10.65 -6.73 2.61
N MET A 93 -11.05 -6.34 3.81
CA MET A 93 -11.42 -4.95 4.11
C MET A 93 -10.23 -4.08 4.54
N ALA A 94 -9.32 -4.62 5.36
CA ALA A 94 -8.21 -3.86 5.93
C ALA A 94 -7.18 -3.39 4.88
N PRO A 95 -6.71 -4.23 3.94
CA PRO A 95 -5.68 -3.78 3.00
C PRO A 95 -6.13 -2.65 2.05
N PRO A 96 -7.34 -2.68 1.44
CA PRO A 96 -7.82 -1.55 0.65
C PRO A 96 -7.92 -0.26 1.46
N VAL A 97 -8.39 -0.33 2.71
CA VAL A 97 -8.48 0.84 3.60
C VAL A 97 -7.09 1.41 3.91
N GLY A 98 -6.12 0.56 4.24
CA GLY A 98 -4.73 1.00 4.46
C GLY A 98 -4.08 1.58 3.20
N GLY A 99 -4.32 0.97 2.04
CA GLY A 99 -3.80 1.45 0.76
C GLY A 99 -4.42 2.78 0.32
N MET A 100 -5.74 2.94 0.47
CA MET A 100 -6.43 4.19 0.16
C MET A 100 -5.97 5.33 1.06
N THR A 101 -5.84 5.09 2.36
CA THR A 101 -5.34 6.12 3.30
C THR A 101 -3.90 6.51 3.00
N ALA A 102 -3.03 5.56 2.67
CA ALA A 102 -1.65 5.84 2.24
C ALA A 102 -1.60 6.66 0.94
N GLY A 103 -2.39 6.28 -0.07
CA GLY A 103 -2.46 6.98 -1.33
C GLY A 103 -2.99 8.40 -1.19
N LEU A 104 -4.07 8.59 -0.42
CA LEU A 104 -4.63 9.91 -0.14
C LEU A 104 -3.62 10.79 0.59
N LEU A 105 -3.01 10.30 1.67
CA LEU A 105 -2.00 11.04 2.44
C LEU A 105 -0.82 11.44 1.56
N TYR A 106 -0.28 10.52 0.77
CA TYR A 106 0.83 10.80 -0.14
C TYR A 106 0.43 11.83 -1.21
N SER A 107 -0.76 11.67 -1.81
CA SER A 107 -1.24 12.55 -2.87
C SER A 107 -1.55 13.97 -2.42
N HIS A 108 -1.99 14.16 -1.17
CA HIS A 108 -2.45 15.47 -0.69
C HIS A 108 -1.35 16.25 0.04
N PHE A 109 -0.50 15.57 0.80
CA PHE A 109 0.50 16.24 1.63
C PHE A 109 1.92 16.18 1.06
N PHE A 110 2.28 15.09 0.39
CA PHE A 110 3.65 14.86 -0.07
C PHE A 110 3.84 15.13 -1.57
N ARG A 111 2.79 14.95 -2.36
CA ARG A 111 2.81 15.20 -3.80
C ARG A 111 2.63 16.69 -4.07
N GLN A 112 3.73 17.41 -4.22
CA GLN A 112 3.71 18.78 -4.75
C GLN A 112 3.31 18.79 -6.23
N ILE A 113 2.19 19.45 -6.57
CA ILE A 113 1.83 19.70 -7.97
C ILE A 113 2.97 20.50 -8.60
N LYS A 114 3.48 20.01 -9.73
CA LYS A 114 4.62 20.63 -10.39
C LYS A 114 4.12 21.77 -11.27
N GLU A 115 4.75 22.94 -11.19
CA GLU A 115 4.59 24.02 -12.17
C GLU A 115 4.84 23.55 -13.61
N ARG A 116 5.61 22.46 -13.79
CA ARG A 116 5.85 21.83 -15.10
C ARG A 116 4.60 21.19 -15.73
N ASP A 117 3.65 20.71 -14.94
CA ASP A 117 2.35 20.24 -15.47
C ASP A 117 1.50 21.42 -15.94
N VAL A 118 1.65 22.57 -15.28
CA VAL A 118 1.05 23.84 -15.68
C VAL A 118 1.69 24.36 -16.97
N GLU A 119 3.03 24.38 -17.07
CA GLU A 119 3.75 24.77 -18.30
C GLU A 119 3.39 23.89 -19.51
N VAL A 120 3.26 22.57 -19.34
CA VAL A 120 2.85 21.67 -20.45
C VAL A 120 1.43 21.96 -20.91
N VAL A 121 0.51 22.29 -19.98
CA VAL A 121 -0.87 22.67 -20.31
C VAL A 121 -0.90 24.03 -21.02
N TYR A 122 -0.13 25.02 -20.56
CA TYR A 122 0.00 26.32 -21.22
C TYR A 122 0.63 26.21 -22.61
N SER A 123 1.72 25.44 -22.75
CA SER A 123 2.38 25.19 -24.03
C SER A 123 1.45 24.51 -25.04
N LYS A 124 0.65 23.52 -24.60
CA LYS A 124 -0.37 22.91 -25.46
C LYS A 124 -1.43 23.93 -25.90
N HIS A 125 -1.87 24.82 -25.02
CA HIS A 125 -2.84 25.86 -25.36
C HIS A 125 -2.28 26.88 -26.36
N GLU A 126 -1.01 27.30 -26.21
CA GLU A 126 -0.36 28.20 -27.19
C GLU A 126 -0.21 27.54 -28.56
N ILE A 127 0.19 26.27 -28.62
CA ILE A 127 0.32 25.54 -29.88
C ILE A 127 -1.04 25.40 -30.57
N GLN A 128 -2.13 25.21 -29.82
CA GLN A 128 -3.47 25.18 -30.39
C GLN A 128 -3.88 26.54 -30.95
N LEU A 129 -3.62 27.65 -30.26
CA LEU A 129 -3.95 29.00 -30.74
C LEU A 129 -3.17 29.37 -32.02
N ASN A 130 -1.92 28.93 -32.14
CA ASN A 130 -1.12 29.15 -33.35
C ASN A 130 -1.51 28.25 -34.53
N ALA A 131 -2.27 27.18 -34.32
CA ALA A 131 -2.72 26.27 -35.39
C ALA A 131 -4.02 26.71 -36.08
N ILE A 132 -4.70 27.73 -35.54
CA ILE A 132 -6.00 28.24 -36.02
C ILE A 132 -5.91 29.64 -36.68
N ASN A 133 -4.72 30.25 -36.70
CA ASN A 133 -4.40 31.48 -37.44
C ASN A 133 -3.58 31.15 -38.70
#